data_AF-A0A924U7F4-F1
#
_entry.id   AF-A0A924U7F4-F1
#
_cell.length_a   1.000
_cell.length_b   1.000
_cell.length_c   1.000
_cell.angle_alpha   90.00
_cell.angle_beta   90.00
_cell.angle_gamma   90.00
#
_symmetry.space_group_name_H-M   'P 1'
#
loop_
_entity.id
_entity.type
_entity.pdbx_description
1 polymer ?
#
loop_
_entity_poly.entity_id
_entity_poly.type
_entity_poly.pdbx_seq_one_letter_code
_entity_poly.pdbx_strand_id
1 'polypeptide(L)' 'GTLTAALDVPASTLSFHLKELMHANLVSQERDGRSLIYRPAIEQMDELLNYLSAHCCQGVARKATTGRNRKSC' A
#
# COMPACT_ATOMS: atom_id res chain seq x y z
N GLY A 1 11.20 0.15 -15.26
CA GLY A 1 11.36 1.04 -14.09
C GLY A 1 11.73 0.19 -12.89
N THR A 2 12.18 0.81 -11.79
CA THR A 2 12.55 0.07 -10.57
C THR A 2 11.36 -0.66 -9.95
N LEU A 3 10.15 -0.05 -9.99
CA LEU A 3 8.93 -0.63 -9.43
C LEU A 3 8.48 -1.93 -10.14
N THR A 4 8.57 -1.97 -11.47
CA THR A 4 8.24 -3.17 -12.27
C THR A 4 9.22 -4.31 -12.01
N ALA A 5 10.50 -4.00 -11.79
CA ALA A 5 11.53 -4.99 -11.49
C ALA A 5 11.39 -5.55 -10.06
N ALA A 6 10.95 -4.72 -9.11
CA ALA A 6 10.76 -5.14 -7.72
C ALA A 6 9.49 -5.98 -7.52
N LEU A 7 8.44 -5.73 -8.30
CA LEU A 7 7.14 -6.42 -8.18
C LEU A 7 6.99 -7.61 -9.15
N ASP A 8 7.90 -7.76 -10.12
CA ASP A 8 7.80 -8.74 -11.21
C ASP A 8 6.46 -8.66 -11.98
N VAL A 9 5.94 -7.44 -12.15
CA VAL A 9 4.67 -7.17 -12.85
C VAL A 9 4.94 -6.38 -14.14
N PRO A 10 4.28 -6.72 -15.27
CA PRO A 10 4.37 -5.95 -16.51
C PRO A 10 3.98 -4.48 -16.31
N ALA A 11 4.70 -3.57 -16.97
CA ALA A 11 4.48 -2.12 -16.83
C ALA A 11 3.06 -1.66 -17.20
N SER A 12 2.40 -2.33 -18.15
CA SER A 12 1.02 -2.09 -18.56
C SER A 12 0.04 -2.41 -17.42
N THR A 13 0.17 -3.59 -16.83
CA THR A 13 -0.66 -4.05 -15.70
C THR A 13 -0.44 -3.17 -14.47
N LEU A 14 0.81 -2.84 -14.17
CA LEU A 14 1.18 -1.98 -13.06
C LEU A 14 0.62 -0.55 -13.22
N SER A 15 0.61 0.01 -14.43
CA SER A 15 0.00 1.33 -14.69
C SER A 15 -1.51 1.32 -14.45
N PHE A 16 -2.21 0.24 -14.82
CA PHE A 16 -3.63 0.07 -14.55
C PHE A 16 -3.91 0.04 -13.04
N HIS A 17 -3.18 -0.80 -12.29
CA HIS A 17 -3.34 -0.87 -10.83
C HIS A 17 -2.98 0.44 -10.13
N LEU A 18 -1.92 1.13 -10.55
CA LEU A 18 -1.55 2.42 -9.95
C LEU A 18 -2.61 3.48 -10.20
N LYS A 19 -3.26 3.48 -11.37
CA LYS A 19 -4.37 4.39 -11.64
C LYS A 19 -5.55 4.13 -10.69
N GLU A 20 -5.94 2.88 -10.51
CA GLU A 20 -7.01 2.51 -9.56
C GLU A 20 -6.63 2.86 -8.11
N LEU A 21 -5.39 2.59 -7.70
CA LEU A 21 -4.88 2.94 -6.36
C LEU A 21 -4.83 4.46 -6.12
N MET A 22 -4.53 5.24 -7.15
CA MET A 22 -4.62 6.70 -7.09
C MET A 22 -6.07 7.18 -6.97
N HIS A 23 -7.01 6.58 -7.73
CA HIS A 23 -8.43 6.91 -7.61
C HIS A 23 -8.99 6.62 -6.21
N ALA A 24 -8.51 5.56 -5.56
CA ALA A 24 -8.88 5.21 -4.19
C ALA A 24 -8.17 6.07 -3.11
N ASN A 25 -7.34 7.05 -3.50
CA ASN A 25 -6.47 7.81 -2.59
C ASN A 25 -5.55 6.94 -1.72
N LEU A 26 -5.18 5.74 -2.19
CA LEU A 26 -4.28 4.84 -1.46
C LEU A 26 -2.82 5.00 -1.88
N VAL A 27 -2.57 5.67 -3.00
CA VAL A 27 -1.23 5.97 -3.53
C VAL A 27 -1.21 7.39 -4.07
N SER A 28 -0.16 8.13 -3.75
CA SER A 28 0.15 9.42 -4.38
C SER A 28 1.27 9.24 -5.41
N GLN A 29 1.24 10.07 -6.45
CA GLN A 29 2.31 10.15 -7.43
C GLN A 29 2.95 11.54 -7.39
N GLU A 30 4.28 11.57 -7.48
CA GLU A 30 5.05 12.79 -7.60
C GLU A 30 6.01 12.66 -8.78
N ARG A 31 6.07 13.69 -9.62
CA ARG A 31 6.94 13.69 -10.79
C ARG A 31 8.27 14.33 -10.42
N ASP A 32 9.31 13.50 -10.35
CA ASP A 32 10.69 13.93 -10.10
C ASP A 32 11.48 13.88 -11.42
N GLY A 33 11.42 14.99 -12.16
CA GLY A 33 12.07 15.13 -13.47
C GLY A 33 11.55 14.14 -14.52
N ARG A 34 12.36 13.11 -14.81
CA ARG A 34 12.04 12.03 -15.77
C ARG A 34 11.43 10.79 -15.10
N SER A 35 11.42 10.74 -13.78
CA SER A 35 10.91 9.62 -12.99
C SER A 35 9.56 9.97 -12.36
N LEU A 36 8.68 8.97 -12.23
CA LEU A 36 7.51 9.06 -11.36
C LEU A 36 7.79 8.29 -10.08
N ILE A 37 7.66 8.98 -8.95
CA ILE A 37 7.77 8.41 -7.62
C ILE A 37 6.36 8.14 -7.11
N TYR A 38 6.08 6.87 -6.83
CA TYR A 38 4.80 6.45 -6.24
C TYR A 38 5.01 6.24 -4.74
N ARG A 39 4.13 6.84 -3.93
CA ARG A 39 4.17 6.73 -2.47
C ARG A 39 2.84 6.15 -1.97
N PRO A 40 2.85 5.10 -1.15
CA PRO A 40 1.62 4.62 -0.52
C PRO A 40 1.14 5.64 0.52
N ALA A 41 -0.17 5.89 0.53
CA ALA A 41 -0.83 6.74 1.50
C ALA A 41 -1.16 5.92 2.76
N ILE A 42 -0.12 5.63 3.56
CA ILE A 42 -0.21 4.75 4.74
C ILE A 42 -1.27 5.22 5.73
N GLU A 43 -1.38 6.54 5.96
CA GLU A 43 -2.39 7.12 6.86
C GLU A 43 -3.82 6.74 6.44
N GLN A 44 -4.15 6.83 5.14
CA GLN A 44 -5.49 6.47 4.65
C GLN A 44 -5.75 4.96 4.74
N MET A 45 -4.71 4.14 4.50
CA MET A 45 -4.81 2.69 4.65
C MET A 45 -5.03 2.30 6.12
N ASP A 46 -4.30 2.91 7.04
CA ASP A 46 -4.42 2.67 8.48
C ASP A 46 -5.77 3.14 9.01
N GLU A 47 -6.30 4.27 8.54
CA GLU A 47 -7.65 4.71 8.87
C GLU A 47 -8.71 3.70 8.42
N LEU A 48 -8.61 3.20 7.18
CA LEU A 48 -9.50 2.15 6.67
C LEU A 48 -9.39 0.86 7.49
N LEU A 49 -8.16 0.42 7.80
CA LEU A 49 -7.92 -0.76 8.63
C LEU A 49 -8.43 -0.56 10.06
N ASN A 50 -8.32 0.63 10.63
CA ASN A 50 -8.85 0.97 11.94
C ASN A 50 -10.38 0.96 11.93
N TYR A 51 -11.01 1.55 10.93
CA TYR A 51 -12.45 1.51 10.75
C TYR A 51 -12.95 0.05 10.61
N LEU A 52 -12.33 -0.72 9.71
CA LEU A 52 -12.67 -2.13 9.54
C LEU A 52 -12.39 -2.92 10.82
N SER A 53 -11.30 -2.69 11.54
CA SER A 53 -11.02 -3.39 12.79
C SER A 53 -12.02 -3.05 13.90
N ALA A 54 -12.45 -1.78 13.97
CA ALA A 54 -13.45 -1.32 14.93
C ALA A 54 -14.83 -1.92 14.67
N HIS A 55 -15.21 -2.11 13.40
CA HIS A 55 -16.56 -2.55 13.02
C HIS A 55 -16.66 -4.03 12.62
N CYS A 56 -15.58 -4.67 12.16
CA CYS A 56 -15.55 -6.07 11.74
C CYS A 56 -15.66 -7.03 12.92
N CYS A 57 -15.17 -6.63 14.10
CA CYS A 57 -15.08 -7.52 15.25
C CYS A 57 -16.07 -7.20 16.40
N GLN A 58 -16.90 -6.14 16.33
CA GLN A 58 -17.93 -5.81 17.35
C GLN A 58 -17.56 -6.17 18.81
N GLY A 59 -16.31 -5.88 19.25
CA GLY A 59 -15.86 -6.15 20.62
C GLY A 59 -14.98 -7.39 20.85
N VAL A 60 -14.59 -8.18 19.83
CA VAL A 60 -13.52 -9.19 20.02
C VAL A 60 -12.14 -8.57 19.81
N ALA A 61 -11.43 -8.31 20.91
CA ALA A 61 -10.04 -7.84 20.90
C ALA A 61 -9.13 -8.90 20.26
N ARG A 62 -8.78 -8.72 18.98
CA ARG A 62 -7.75 -9.53 18.34
C ARG A 62 -6.39 -8.85 18.51
N LYS A 63 -5.45 -9.57 19.14
CA LYS A 63 -4.06 -9.15 19.25
C LYS A 63 -3.47 -8.99 17.85
N ALA A 64 -2.93 -7.81 17.57
CA ALA A 64 -2.04 -7.62 16.44
C ALA A 64 -0.79 -8.48 16.67
N THR A 65 -0.68 -9.61 15.97
CA THR A 65 0.53 -10.41 15.94
C THR A 65 1.59 -9.56 15.23
N THR A 66 2.43 -8.89 16.01
CA THR A 66 3.60 -8.16 15.49
C THR A 66 4.58 -9.16 14.88
N GLY A 67 4.40 -9.45 13.60
CA GLY A 67 5.32 -10.24 12.78
C GLY A 67 6.48 -9.38 12.29
N ARG A 68 7.34 -8.92 13.20
CA ARG A 68 8.59 -8.23 12.85
C ARG A 68 9.64 -9.28 12.46
N ASN A 69 9.53 -9.88 11.27
CA ASN A 69 10.54 -10.82 10.79
C ASN A 69 11.72 -10.06 10.16
N ARG A 70 12.53 -9.43 11.02
CA ARG A 70 13.85 -8.91 10.67
C ARG A 70 14.82 -10.10 10.61
N LYS A 71 14.81 -10.87 9.51
CA LYS A 71 15.91 -11.80 9.23
C LYS A 71 17.00 -11.04 8.49
N SER A 72 17.86 -10.45 9.32
CA SER A 72 19.24 -10.15 9.00
C SER A 72 20.05 -11.36 9.45
N CYS A 73 20.55 -12.15 8.50
CA CYS A 73 21.77 -12.95 8.61
C CYS A 73 22.33 -13.09 7.19
#